data_AF-A0A087G9B4-F1
#
_entry.id   AF-A0A087G9B4-F1
#
_cell.length_a   1.000
_cell.length_b   1.000
_cell.length_c   1.000
_cell.angle_alpha   90.00
_cell.angle_beta   90.00
_cell.angle_gamma   90.00
#
_symmetry.space_group_name_H-M   'P 1'
#
loop_
_entity.id
_entity.type
_entity.pdbx_description
1 polymer ?
#
loop_
_entity_poly.entity_id
_entity_poly.type
_entity_poly.pdbx_seq_one_letter_code
_entity_poly.pdbx_strand_id
1 'polypeptide(L)'
;MVTSFTSSISMQPRLSQATTTTRFGLQKPVSVFNTNLTLRPRSMPARLAISCAAKQETVEKVSEIVKKQLSLSQDQKVTAGTKFTDLGADSLDTVEIVMGLEEEFGITMAEERAKEIATVQQAAELIEELVLEKTT
;
A
#
# COMPACT_ATOMS: atom_id res chain seq x y z
N MET A 1 -58.88 21.65 17.91
CA MET A 1 -57.92 22.51 17.20
C MET A 1 -56.99 21.60 16.43
N VAL A 2 -56.91 21.84 15.12
CA VAL A 2 -56.06 21.14 14.14
C VAL A 2 -54.58 21.45 14.41
N THR A 3 -53.68 20.52 14.06
CA THR A 3 -52.50 20.79 13.21
C THR A 3 -51.69 19.50 13.02
N SER A 4 -51.79 19.00 11.79
CA SER A 4 -50.89 18.06 11.14
C SER A 4 -49.58 18.75 10.78
N PHE A 5 -48.43 18.11 11.00
CA PHE A 5 -47.19 18.38 10.26
C PHE A 5 -46.45 17.08 9.98
N THR A 6 -46.74 16.49 8.83
CA THR A 6 -45.85 15.54 8.17
C THR A 6 -44.86 16.34 7.32
N SER A 7 -43.57 16.03 7.43
CA SER A 7 -42.52 16.63 6.60
C SER A 7 -41.45 15.59 6.33
N SER A 8 -41.68 14.77 5.30
CA SER A 8 -40.65 13.89 4.75
C SER A 8 -40.23 14.45 3.40
N ILE A 9 -39.05 15.07 3.40
CA ILE A 9 -38.22 15.35 2.22
C ILE A 9 -37.51 14.05 1.87
N SER A 10 -37.53 13.62 0.60
CA SER A 10 -36.29 13.30 -0.13
C SER A 10 -36.55 12.91 -1.59
N MET A 11 -35.55 13.25 -2.41
CA MET A 11 -35.48 13.40 -3.85
C MET A 11 -35.71 12.13 -4.68
N GLN A 12 -36.32 12.32 -5.86
CA GLN A 12 -36.29 11.37 -6.98
C GLN A 12 -35.09 11.67 -7.90
N PRO A 13 -34.30 10.67 -8.33
CA PRO A 13 -33.38 10.83 -9.44
C PRO A 13 -34.08 10.56 -10.78
N ARG A 14 -33.99 11.56 -11.66
CA ARG A 14 -34.54 11.60 -13.02
C ARG A 14 -33.65 10.75 -13.95
N LEU A 15 -34.18 9.64 -14.45
CA LEU A 15 -33.60 8.90 -15.57
C LEU A 15 -33.52 9.81 -16.80
N SER A 16 -32.32 9.95 -17.38
CA SER A 16 -32.12 10.55 -18.70
C SER A 16 -31.82 9.44 -19.69
N GLN A 17 -32.73 9.25 -20.65
CA GLN A 17 -32.57 8.41 -21.82
C GLN A 17 -31.89 9.23 -22.93
N ALA A 18 -30.99 8.62 -23.70
CA ALA A 18 -30.61 9.11 -25.01
C ALA A 18 -30.38 7.94 -25.97
N THR A 19 -31.36 7.78 -26.85
CA THR A 19 -31.41 6.93 -28.04
C THR A 19 -30.67 7.60 -29.22
N THR A 20 -30.39 6.78 -30.24
CA THR A 20 -30.43 7.10 -31.70
C THR A 20 -29.09 7.09 -32.46
N THR A 21 -28.80 5.93 -33.05
CA THR A 21 -28.62 5.72 -34.51
C THR A 21 -28.29 6.94 -35.37
N THR A 22 -27.24 6.89 -36.19
CA THR A 22 -27.31 7.15 -37.65
C THR A 22 -25.99 6.75 -38.33
N ARG A 23 -26.15 6.31 -39.57
CA ARG A 23 -25.28 5.52 -40.43
C ARG A 23 -24.61 6.40 -41.51
N PHE A 24 -23.40 5.98 -41.93
CA PHE A 24 -22.76 6.12 -43.26
C PHE A 24 -22.53 7.51 -43.89
N GLY A 25 -21.28 7.76 -44.34
CA GLY A 25 -20.96 8.87 -45.26
C GLY A 25 -19.47 9.11 -45.53
N LEU A 26 -18.97 8.47 -46.57
CA LEU A 26 -17.67 8.58 -47.25
C LEU A 26 -17.14 10.02 -47.47
N GLN A 27 -15.83 10.25 -47.24
CA GLN A 27 -14.91 10.95 -48.18
C GLN A 27 -13.45 10.98 -47.68
N LYS A 28 -12.53 10.49 -48.53
CA LYS A 28 -11.06 10.66 -48.44
C LYS A 28 -10.67 11.94 -49.21
N PRO A 29 -9.49 12.51 -48.99
CA PRO A 29 -8.37 12.11 -49.85
C PRO A 29 -7.02 11.95 -49.14
N VAL A 30 -6.18 11.20 -49.84
CA VAL A 30 -4.81 10.79 -49.52
C VAL A 30 -3.87 12.00 -49.58
N SER A 31 -3.00 12.16 -48.59
CA SER A 31 -1.74 12.89 -48.76
C SER A 31 -0.61 12.06 -48.16
N VAL A 32 0.22 11.55 -49.06
CA VAL A 32 1.48 10.88 -48.78
C VAL A 32 2.46 11.96 -48.35
N PHE A 33 2.96 11.89 -47.12
CA PHE A 33 4.25 12.47 -46.82
C PHE A 33 5.08 11.53 -45.97
N ASN A 34 6.19 11.16 -46.57
CA ASN A 34 7.17 10.19 -46.16
C ASN A 34 8.18 10.88 -45.24
N THR A 35 8.23 10.52 -43.96
CA THR A 35 9.45 10.61 -43.16
C THR A 35 9.41 9.59 -42.03
N ASN A 36 10.46 8.76 -42.01
CA ASN A 36 10.83 7.79 -40.99
C ASN A 36 10.97 8.38 -39.58
N LEU A 37 11.04 7.45 -38.61
CA LEU A 37 11.40 7.55 -37.17
C LEU A 37 10.19 7.44 -36.23
N THR A 38 9.70 6.23 -35.93
CA THR A 38 10.15 5.26 -34.90
C THR A 38 10.07 5.76 -33.45
N LEU A 39 9.40 4.92 -32.65
CA LEU A 39 9.42 4.79 -31.19
C LEU A 39 8.41 5.63 -30.38
N ARG A 40 7.20 5.05 -30.27
CA ARG A 40 6.50 5.03 -28.98
C ARG A 40 7.11 3.94 -28.10
N PRO A 41 7.55 4.31 -26.90
CA PRO A 41 7.12 3.55 -25.73
C PRO A 41 6.56 4.50 -24.67
N ARG A 42 5.30 4.27 -24.31
CA ARG A 42 4.79 4.65 -23.00
C ARG A 42 5.52 3.73 -22.02
N SER A 43 6.46 4.25 -21.25
CA SER A 43 7.09 3.50 -20.17
C SER A 43 7.17 4.40 -18.96
N MET A 44 6.41 4.04 -17.92
CA MET A 44 6.43 4.68 -16.62
C MET A 44 7.87 4.81 -16.14
N PRO A 45 8.27 5.91 -15.46
CA PRO A 45 9.52 5.88 -14.72
C PRO A 45 9.42 4.70 -13.75
N ALA A 46 10.41 3.79 -13.84
CA ALA A 46 10.52 2.66 -12.95
C ALA A 46 10.43 3.17 -11.52
N ARG A 47 9.38 2.73 -10.83
CA ARG A 47 9.15 2.99 -9.42
C ARG A 47 10.41 2.55 -8.68
N LEU A 48 11.08 3.52 -8.05
CA LEU A 48 12.36 3.37 -7.38
C LEU A 48 12.43 2.03 -6.65
N ALA A 49 13.31 1.15 -7.14
CA ALA A 49 13.66 -0.05 -6.40
C ALA A 49 14.47 0.39 -5.19
N ILE A 50 13.85 0.33 -4.01
CA ILE A 50 14.56 0.48 -2.75
C ILE A 50 15.53 -0.70 -2.68
N SER A 51 16.82 -0.41 -2.72
CA SER A 51 17.86 -1.38 -2.42
C SER A 51 17.72 -1.72 -0.94
N CYS A 52 17.22 -2.91 -0.64
CA CYS A 52 17.09 -3.40 0.71
C CYS A 52 18.50 -3.56 1.30
N ALA A 53 18.86 -2.75 2.30
CA ALA A 53 20.16 -2.85 2.98
C ALA A 53 20.14 -3.86 4.15
N ALA A 54 18.94 -4.20 4.65
CA ALA A 54 18.79 -5.10 5.77
C ALA A 54 19.18 -6.55 5.42
N LYS A 55 19.91 -7.21 6.31
CA LYS A 55 20.23 -8.65 6.28
C LYS A 55 18.96 -9.48 6.21
N GLN A 56 19.01 -10.50 5.36
CA GLN A 56 17.87 -11.39 5.14
C GLN A 56 17.47 -12.14 6.43
N GLU A 57 18.43 -12.48 7.29
CA GLU A 57 18.17 -13.12 8.59
C GLU A 57 17.32 -12.24 9.52
N THR A 58 17.55 -10.92 9.53
CA THR A 58 16.76 -9.99 10.34
C THR A 58 15.33 -9.92 9.83
N VAL A 59 15.15 -9.82 8.51
CA VAL A 59 13.83 -9.77 7.87
C VAL A 59 13.03 -11.04 8.18
N GLU A 60 13.67 -12.21 8.13
CA GLU A 60 13.05 -13.49 8.46
C GLU A 60 12.58 -13.50 9.94
N LYS A 61 13.45 -13.14 10.89
CA LYS A 61 13.07 -13.04 12.31
C LYS A 61 11.93 -12.06 12.57
N VAL A 62 12.00 -10.87 11.98
CA VAL A 62 10.91 -9.87 12.10
C VAL A 62 9.60 -10.45 11.57
N SER A 63 9.65 -11.15 10.44
CA SER A 63 8.45 -11.78 9.86
C SER A 63 7.85 -12.85 10.77
N GLU A 64 8.68 -13.63 11.47
CA GLU A 64 8.22 -14.64 12.43
C GLU A 64 7.54 -14.01 13.64
N ILE A 65 8.12 -12.95 14.20
CA ILE A 65 7.55 -12.21 15.34
C ILE A 65 6.21 -11.61 14.95
N VAL A 66 6.11 -10.98 13.77
CA VAL A 66 4.86 -10.42 13.26
C VAL A 66 3.79 -11.51 13.09
N LYS A 67 4.14 -12.68 12.55
CA LYS A 67 3.20 -13.81 12.44
C LYS A 67 2.73 -14.30 13.81
N LYS A 68 3.62 -14.32 14.80
CA LYS A 68 3.30 -14.74 16.16
C LYS A 68 2.34 -13.77 16.85
N GLN A 69 2.59 -12.46 16.77
CA GLN A 69 1.73 -11.46 17.41
C GLN A 69 0.34 -11.40 16.75
N LEU A 70 0.31 -11.39 15.41
CA LEU A 70 -0.95 -11.35 14.66
C LEU A 70 -1.65 -12.72 14.55
N SER A 71 -1.13 -13.76 15.22
CA SER A 71 -1.65 -15.13 15.17
C SER A 71 -1.91 -15.64 13.73
N LEU A 72 -1.01 -15.31 12.81
CA LEU A 72 -1.10 -15.67 11.39
C LEU A 72 -0.63 -17.10 11.17
N SER A 73 -1.27 -17.81 10.23
CA SER A 73 -0.82 -19.13 9.79
C SER A 73 0.59 -19.09 9.20
N GLN A 74 1.36 -20.17 9.35
CA GLN A 74 2.70 -20.26 8.76
C GLN A 74 2.68 -20.12 7.23
N ASP A 75 1.59 -20.55 6.61
CA ASP A 75 1.31 -20.43 5.17
C ASP A 75 1.13 -18.98 4.70
N GLN A 76 0.87 -18.04 5.62
CA GLN A 76 0.74 -16.64 5.28
C GLN A 76 2.10 -16.11 4.81
N LYS A 77 2.13 -15.63 3.56
CA LYS A 77 3.34 -15.08 2.96
C LYS A 77 3.56 -13.65 3.47
N VAL A 78 4.50 -13.51 4.40
CA VAL A 78 5.01 -12.22 4.86
C VAL A 78 6.34 -11.97 4.17
N THR A 79 6.45 -10.87 3.44
CA THR A 79 7.66 -10.46 2.72
C THR A 79 8.16 -9.12 3.25
N ALA A 80 9.41 -8.76 2.93
CA ALA A 80 9.97 -7.46 3.33
C ALA A 80 9.07 -6.27 2.93
N GLY A 81 8.48 -6.31 1.73
CA GLY A 81 7.58 -5.26 1.24
C GLY A 81 6.15 -5.32 1.77
N THR A 82 5.82 -6.30 2.62
CA THR A 82 4.48 -6.42 3.20
C THR A 82 4.28 -5.35 4.26
N LYS A 83 3.13 -4.66 4.20
CA LYS A 83 2.73 -3.69 5.23
C LYS A 83 2.02 -4.38 6.37
N PHE A 84 2.19 -3.87 7.59
CA PHE A 84 1.48 -4.39 8.76
C PHE A 84 -0.04 -4.23 8.63
N THR A 85 -0.49 -3.10 8.07
CA THR A 85 -1.91 -2.86 7.79
C THR A 85 -2.51 -3.88 6.80
N ASP A 86 -1.71 -4.39 5.86
CA ASP A 86 -2.16 -5.38 4.88
C ASP A 86 -2.32 -6.77 5.52
N LEU A 87 -1.66 -7.00 6.65
CA LEU A 87 -1.80 -8.20 7.49
C LEU A 87 -2.95 -8.07 8.50
N GLY A 88 -3.65 -6.92 8.53
CA GLY A 88 -4.73 -6.65 9.47
C GLY A 88 -4.26 -6.14 10.83
N ALA A 89 -2.99 -5.74 10.97
CA ALA A 89 -2.50 -5.11 12.20
C ALA A 89 -3.19 -3.76 12.41
N ASP A 90 -3.75 -3.56 13.59
CA ASP A 90 -4.26 -2.28 14.04
C ASP A 90 -3.17 -1.45 14.77
N SER A 91 -3.57 -0.30 15.30
CA SER A 91 -2.66 0.59 16.04
C SER A 91 -2.14 -0.01 17.35
N LEU A 92 -2.90 -0.90 17.99
CA LEU A 92 -2.49 -1.61 19.21
C LEU A 92 -1.56 -2.76 18.86
N ASP A 93 -1.89 -3.54 17.82
CA ASP A 93 -1.06 -4.63 17.30
C ASP A 93 0.33 -4.12 16.92
N THR A 94 0.41 -2.92 16.33
CA THR A 94 1.69 -2.30 15.96
C THR A 94 2.55 -2.03 17.21
N VAL A 95 1.95 -1.62 18.32
CA VAL A 95 2.66 -1.42 19.60
C VAL A 95 3.15 -2.76 20.15
N GLU A 96 2.32 -3.80 20.12
CA GLU A 96 2.69 -5.15 20.59
C GLU A 96 3.82 -5.77 19.75
N ILE A 97 3.78 -5.57 18.43
CA ILE A 97 4.84 -6.00 17.50
C ILE A 97 6.15 -5.28 17.86
N VAL A 98 6.13 -3.96 18.03
CA VAL A 98 7.32 -3.18 18.38
C VAL A 98 7.92 -3.64 19.71
N MET A 99 7.08 -3.85 20.74
CA MET A 99 7.54 -4.37 22.02
C MET A 99 8.18 -5.76 21.89
N GLY A 100 7.59 -6.65 21.09
CA GLY A 100 8.16 -7.97 20.82
C GLY A 100 9.51 -7.90 20.07
N LEU A 101 9.66 -6.95 19.16
CA LEU A 101 10.93 -6.71 18.46
C LEU A 101 12.00 -6.15 19.40
N GLU A 102 11.66 -5.22 20.29
CA GLU A 102 12.57 -4.70 21.31
C GLU A 102 13.06 -5.80 22.25
N GLU A 103 12.16 -6.67 22.71
CA GLU A 103 12.50 -7.80 23.59
C GLU A 103 13.38 -8.85 22.90
N GLU A 104 13.04 -9.24 21.66
CA GLU A 104 13.78 -10.28 20.92
C GLU A 104 15.21 -9.82 20.56
N PHE A 105 15.38 -8.56 20.17
CA PHE A 105 16.68 -8.01 19.76
C PHE A 105 17.43 -7.29 20.90
N GLY A 106 16.82 -7.09 22.06
CA GLY A 106 17.43 -6.39 23.20
C GLY A 106 17.71 -4.90 22.94
N ILE A 107 16.95 -4.29 22.04
CA ILE A 107 17.11 -2.90 21.62
C ILE A 107 16.03 -2.00 22.25
N THR A 108 16.14 -0.70 22.03
CA THR A 108 15.14 0.28 22.48
C THR A 108 14.83 1.17 21.29
N MET A 109 13.60 1.12 20.82
CA MET A 109 13.11 1.88 19.68
C MET A 109 12.34 3.10 20.20
N ALA A 110 12.66 4.28 19.69
CA ALA A 110 11.87 5.46 20.03
C ALA A 110 10.45 5.32 19.48
N GLU A 111 9.43 5.68 20.27
CA GLU A 111 8.01 5.57 19.89
C GLU A 111 7.70 6.29 18.56
N GLU A 112 8.35 7.43 18.32
CA GLU A 112 8.19 8.20 17.09
C GLU A 112 8.70 7.43 15.86
N ARG A 113 9.87 6.78 15.98
CA ARG A 113 10.43 5.91 14.93
C ARG A 113 9.57 4.67 14.74
N ALA A 114 9.10 4.05 15.82
CA ALA A 114 8.24 2.88 15.79
C ALA A 114 6.91 3.12 15.06
N LYS A 115 6.30 4.30 15.25
CA LYS A 115 5.07 4.70 14.53
C LYS A 115 5.29 4.99 13.05
N GLU A 116 6.51 5.35 12.65
CA GLU A 116 6.86 5.56 11.24
C GLU A 116 7.03 4.24 10.46
N ILE A 117 7.15 3.11 11.16
CA ILE A 117 7.34 1.80 10.54
C ILE A 117 6.01 1.27 9.98
N ALA A 118 5.90 1.22 8.66
CA ALA A 118 4.73 0.70 7.97
C ALA A 118 4.95 -0.71 7.39
N THR A 119 6.19 -1.13 7.21
CA THR A 119 6.57 -2.37 6.50
C THR A 119 7.58 -3.20 7.29
N VAL A 120 7.57 -4.51 7.03
CA VAL A 120 8.54 -5.46 7.60
C VAL A 120 9.98 -5.05 7.27
N GLN A 121 10.22 -4.54 6.07
CA GLN A 121 11.54 -4.06 5.64
C GLN A 121 12.02 -2.88 6.49
N GLN A 122 11.17 -1.88 6.71
CA GLN A 122 11.53 -0.72 7.53
C GLN A 122 11.85 -1.13 8.97
N ALA A 123 11.10 -2.10 9.52
CA ALA A 123 11.38 -2.64 10.84
C ALA A 123 12.77 -3.28 10.89
N ALA A 124 13.07 -4.17 9.93
CA ALA A 124 14.36 -4.86 9.88
C ALA A 124 15.54 -3.90 9.72
N GLU A 125 15.41 -2.88 8.88
CA GLU A 125 16.45 -1.88 8.65
C GLU A 125 16.72 -1.04 9.91
N LEU A 126 15.67 -0.60 10.60
CA LEU A 126 15.80 0.13 11.86
C LEU A 126 16.40 -0.72 12.98
N ILE A 127 16.02 -2.00 13.06
CA ILE A 127 16.61 -2.95 14.02
C ILE A 127 18.11 -3.07 13.78
N GLU A 128 18.54 -3.20 12.52
CA GLU A 128 19.96 -3.31 12.20
C GLU A 128 20.74 -2.06 12.56
N GLU A 129 20.19 -0.88 12.31
CA GLU A 129 20.79 0.39 12.74
C GLU A 129 21.00 0.42 14.26
N LEU A 130 19.96 0.09 15.04
CA LEU A 130 20.02 0.10 16.50
C LEU A 130 20.94 -0.98 17.09
N VAL A 131 20.98 -2.16 16.47
CA VAL A 131 21.90 -3.24 16.88
C VAL A 131 23.36 -2.84 16.63
N LEU A 132 23.65 -2.14 15.53
CA LEU A 132 24.99 -1.63 15.24
C LEU A 132 25.40 -0.53 16.22
N GLU A 133 24.50 0.40 16.55
CA GLU A 133 24.74 1.45 17.54
C GLU A 133 25.02 0.87 18.93
N LYS A 134 24.30 -0.17 19.36
CA LYS A 134 24.54 -0.83 20.66
C LYS A 134 25.84 -1.62 20.73
N THR A 135 26.41 -2.02 19.60
CA THR A 135 27.63 -2.83 19.55
C THR A 135 28.91 -1.98 19.51
N THR A 136 28.79 -0.66 19.34
CA THR A 136 29.91 0.29 19.26
C THR A 136 30.12 1.01 20.59
#